data_AF-A0A259IKT3-F1
#
_entry.id   AF-A0A259IKT3-F1
#
_cell.length_a   1.000
_cell.length_b   1.000
_cell.length_c   1.000
_cell.angle_alpha   90.00
_cell.angle_beta   90.00
_cell.angle_gamma   90.00
#
_symmetry.space_group_name_H-M   'P 1'
#
loop_
_entity.id
_entity.type
_entity.pdbx_description
1 polymer ?
#
loop_
_entity_poly.entity_id
_entity_poly.type
_entity_poly.pdbx_seq_one_letter_code
_entity_poly.pdbx_strand_id
1 'polypeptide(L)'
;EAITDAARVGLDYASPQVLERYQRWRRFDTLAMGVATDGLNKLFSNHSDALRLMRDVGLGLVDRLPRLKGLFIKDAAGLTGAVPKLMRGVAL
;
A
#
# COMPACT_ATOMS: atom_id res chain seq x y z
N GLU A 1 -12.19 9.65 2.17
CA GLU A 1 -13.59 10.10 2.24
C GLU A 1 -13.87 10.90 3.51
N ALA A 2 -13.40 10.48 4.69
CA ALA A 2 -13.62 11.20 5.96
C ALA A 2 -13.51 12.74 5.91
N ILE A 3 -12.48 13.29 5.27
CA ILE A 3 -12.29 14.75 5.11
C ILE A 3 -13.37 15.36 4.21
N THR A 4 -13.62 14.76 3.04
CA THR A 4 -14.64 15.22 2.08
C THR A 4 -16.04 15.10 2.66
N ASP A 5 -16.34 14.01 3.37
CA ASP A 5 -17.63 13.78 4.01
C ASP A 5 -17.90 14.87 5.05
N ALA A 6 -16.91 15.21 5.88
CA ALA A 6 -17.02 16.28 6.87
C ALA A 6 -17.24 17.65 6.22
N ALA A 7 -16.47 17.97 5.17
CA ALA A 7 -16.60 19.22 4.44
C ALA A 7 -18.00 19.40 3.82
N ARG A 8 -18.61 18.32 3.32
CA ARG A 8 -19.94 18.37 2.68
C ARG A 8 -21.08 18.72 3.62
N VAL A 9 -20.97 18.31 4.88
CA VAL A 9 -22.00 18.60 5.89
C VAL A 9 -21.68 19.86 6.68
N GLY A 10 -20.68 20.65 6.26
CA GLY A 10 -20.29 21.90 6.90
C GLY A 10 -19.55 21.72 8.23
N LEU A 11 -19.05 20.51 8.53
CA LEU A 11 -18.21 20.26 9.70
C LEU A 11 -16.78 20.75 9.45
N ASP A 12 -16.08 21.10 10.52
CA ASP A 12 -14.64 21.36 10.45
C ASP A 12 -13.88 20.09 10.05
N TYR A 13 -13.48 20.04 8.78
CA TYR A 13 -12.76 18.92 8.18
C TYR A 13 -11.32 18.79 8.69
N ALA A 14 -10.79 19.83 9.35
CA ALA A 14 -9.47 19.82 9.99
C ALA A 14 -9.56 19.48 11.49
N SER A 15 -10.76 19.23 12.02
CA SER A 15 -10.94 18.87 13.42
C SER A 15 -10.20 17.58 13.80
N PRO A 16 -9.69 17.46 15.03
CA PRO A 16 -8.96 16.27 15.49
C PRO A 16 -9.73 14.96 15.28
N GLN A 17 -11.06 14.98 15.45
CA GLN A 17 -11.92 13.80 15.30
C GLN A 17 -11.97 13.30 13.84
N VAL A 18 -12.03 14.23 12.87
CA VAL A 18 -12.02 13.89 11.44
C VAL A 18 -10.64 13.35 11.04
N LEU A 19 -9.57 14.00 11.52
CA LEU A 19 -8.20 13.57 11.25
C LEU A 19 -7.87 12.21 11.88
N GLU A 20 -8.36 11.92 13.08
CA GLU A 20 -8.18 10.61 13.72
C GLU A 20 -8.88 9.51 12.92
N ARG A 21 -10.08 9.77 12.40
CA ARG A 21 -10.79 8.82 11.51
C ARG A 21 -10.00 8.59 10.23
N TYR A 22 -9.46 9.64 9.61
CA TYR A 22 -8.59 9.53 8.44
C TYR A 22 -7.33 8.71 8.74
N GLN A 23 -6.63 9.02 9.84
CA GLN A 23 -5.42 8.34 10.26
C GLN A 23 -5.67 6.86 10.54
N ARG A 24 -6.73 6.50 11.27
CA ARG A 24 -7.07 5.09 11.53
C ARG A 24 -7.32 4.30 10.25
N TRP A 25 -7.91 4.95 9.25
CA TRP A 25 -8.17 4.33 7.95
C TRP A 25 -6.87 4.14 7.14
N ARG A 26 -5.95 5.10 7.16
CA ARG A 26 -4.70 5.04 6.37
C ARG A 26 -3.51 4.39 7.07
N ARG A 27 -3.51 4.28 8.40
CA ARG A 27 -2.32 3.89 9.17
C ARG A 27 -1.77 2.53 8.75
N PHE A 28 -2.65 1.54 8.53
CA PHE A 28 -2.22 0.19 8.22
C PHE A 28 -1.64 0.11 6.81
N ASP A 29 -2.31 0.70 5.83
CA ASP A 29 -1.83 0.76 4.45
C ASP A 29 -0.48 1.51 4.35
N THR A 30 -0.37 2.66 5.02
CA THR A 30 0.86 3.46 5.01
C THR A 30 2.01 2.72 5.69
N LEU A 31 1.76 2.05 6.82
CA LEU A 31 2.79 1.26 7.50
C LEU A 31 3.24 0.07 6.66
N ALA A 32 2.29 -0.67 6.08
CA ALA A 32 2.58 -1.81 5.22
C ALA A 32 3.41 -1.38 4.00
N MET A 33 3.02 -0.30 3.32
CA MET A 33 3.75 0.24 2.18
C MET A 33 5.15 0.73 2.57
N GLY A 34 5.27 1.39 3.73
CA GLY A 34 6.56 1.83 4.27
C GLY A 34 7.51 0.66 4.54
N VAL A 35 7.02 -0.39 5.20
CA VAL A 35 7.79 -1.62 5.47
C VAL A 35 8.16 -2.34 4.17
N ALA A 36 7.22 -2.47 3.24
CA ALA A 36 7.47 -3.11 1.95
C ALA A 36 8.56 -2.38 1.15
N THR A 37 8.46 -1.04 1.08
CA THR A 37 9.41 -0.21 0.34
C THR A 37 10.80 -0.23 0.98
N ASP A 38 10.89 -0.10 2.31
CA ASP A 38 12.17 -0.19 3.02
C ASP A 38 12.79 -1.59 2.90
N GLY A 39 11.96 -2.63 3.00
CA GLY A 39 12.38 -4.02 2.82
C GLY A 39 12.94 -4.27 1.43
N LEU A 40 12.26 -3.81 0.38
CA LEU A 40 12.76 -3.88 -1.00
C LEU A 40 14.07 -3.10 -1.15
N ASN A 41 14.13 -1.88 -0.63
CA ASN A 41 15.36 -1.09 -0.69
C ASN A 41 16.53 -1.83 -0.02
N LYS A 42 16.36 -2.36 1.19
CA LYS A 42 17.40 -3.14 1.87
C LYS A 42 17.78 -4.42 1.13
N LEU A 43 16.79 -5.11 0.55
CA LEU A 43 17.01 -6.33 -0.21
C LEU A 43 17.87 -6.08 -1.45
N PHE A 44 17.64 -4.97 -2.17
CA PHE A 44 18.35 -4.66 -3.41
C PHE A 44 19.62 -3.83 -3.24
N SER A 45 19.69 -2.98 -2.22
CA SER A 45 20.81 -2.02 -1.99
C SER A 45 21.99 -2.61 -1.22
N ASN A 46 21.91 -3.88 -0.81
CA ASN A 46 22.94 -4.56 -0.03
C ASN A 46 23.66 -5.64 -0.87
N HIS A 47 24.96 -5.80 -0.64
CA HIS A 47 25.86 -6.70 -1.39
C HIS A 47 26.12 -8.05 -0.67
N SER A 48 25.32 -8.41 0.33
CA SER A 48 25.43 -9.70 1.01
C SER A 48 25.03 -10.89 0.14
N ASP A 49 25.85 -11.94 0.12
CA ASP A 49 25.59 -13.20 -0.60
C ASP A 49 24.28 -13.88 -0.17
N ALA A 50 23.90 -13.76 1.11
CA ALA A 50 22.63 -14.30 1.61
C ALA A 50 21.42 -13.57 1.01
N LEU A 51 21.48 -12.24 0.89
CA LEU A 51 20.41 -11.44 0.27
C LEU A 51 20.37 -11.64 -1.24
N ARG A 52 21.51 -11.92 -1.87
CA ARG A 52 21.56 -12.30 -3.28
C ARG A 52 20.84 -13.62 -3.53
N LEU A 53 21.14 -14.65 -2.72
CA LEU A 53 20.44 -15.94 -2.80
C LEU A 53 18.93 -15.78 -2.60
N MET A 54 18.51 -15.00 -1.61
CA MET A 54 17.09 -14.70 -1.38
C MET A 54 16.42 -14.03 -2.58
N ARG A 55 17.09 -13.06 -3.22
CA ARG A 55 16.59 -12.40 -4.45
C ARG A 55 16.44 -13.39 -5.60
N ASP A 56 17.46 -14.20 -5.85
CA ASP A 56 17.49 -15.14 -6.97
C ASP A 56 16.40 -16.21 -6.83
N VAL A 57 16.24 -16.76 -5.61
CA VAL A 57 15.16 -17.72 -5.31
C VAL A 57 13.79 -17.06 -5.38
N GLY A 58 13.64 -15.86 -4.82
CA GLY A 58 12.39 -15.11 -4.81
C GLY A 58 11.89 -14.76 -6.21
N LEU A 59 12.76 -14.20 -7.05
CA LEU A 59 12.43 -13.88 -8.45
C LEU A 59 12.13 -15.13 -9.26
N GLY A 60 12.91 -16.21 -9.07
CA GLY A 60 12.66 -17.49 -9.72
C GLY A 60 11.31 -18.10 -9.36
N LEU A 61 10.87 -17.97 -8.10
CA LEU A 61 9.54 -18.41 -7.65
C LEU A 61 8.40 -17.57 -8.27
N VAL A 62 8.55 -16.25 -8.30
CA VAL A 62 7.54 -15.35 -8.87
C VAL A 62 7.37 -15.59 -10.36
N ASP A 63 8.45 -15.77 -11.11
CA ASP A 63 8.39 -16.03 -12.55
C ASP A 63 7.78 -17.39 -12.89
N ARG A 64 7.95 -18.40 -12.03
CA ARG A 64 7.34 -19.73 -12.23
C ARG A 64 5.89 -19.83 -11.77
N LEU A 65 5.39 -18.86 -11.02
CA LEU A 65 4.03 -18.85 -10.47
C LEU A 65 3.24 -17.65 -11.01
N PRO A 66 2.62 -17.75 -12.21
CA PRO A 66 1.92 -16.63 -12.84
C PRO A 66 0.78 -16.05 -11.99
N ARG A 67 0.14 -16.87 -11.15
CA ARG A 67 -0.86 -16.39 -10.17
C ARG A 67 -0.23 -15.50 -9.10
N LEU A 68 0.93 -15.88 -8.58
CA LEU A 68 1.67 -15.12 -7.58
C LEU A 68 2.16 -13.80 -8.17
N LYS A 69 2.73 -13.84 -9.38
CA LYS A 69 3.11 -12.64 -10.14
C LYS A 69 1.93 -11.69 -10.34
N GLY A 70 0.76 -12.21 -10.73
CA GLY A 70 -0.46 -11.43 -10.86
C GLY A 70 -0.94 -10.79 -9.56
N LEU A 71 -0.79 -11.48 -8.43
CA LEU A 71 -1.11 -10.90 -7.11
C LEU A 71 -0.18 -9.75 -6.76
N PHE A 72 1.15 -9.92 -6.92
CA PHE A 72 2.11 -8.84 -6.69
C PHE A 72 1.84 -7.62 -7.56
N ILE A 73 1.52 -7.82 -8.84
CA ILE A 73 1.19 -6.71 -9.75
C ILE A 73 -0.08 -5.98 -9.29
N LYS A 74 -1.13 -6.71 -8.91
CA LYS A 74 -2.38 -6.10 -8.41
C LYS A 74 -2.16 -5.31 -7.13
N ASP A 75 -1.33 -5.84 -6.23
CA ASP A 75 -1.00 -5.20 -4.96
C ASP A 75 -0.17 -3.93 -5.18
N ALA A 76 0.86 -4.00 -6.01
CA ALA A 76 1.68 -2.85 -6.40
C ALA A 76 0.89 -1.77 -7.15
N ALA A 77 -0.11 -2.16 -7.95
CA ALA A 77 -1.03 -1.24 -8.61
C ALA A 77 -2.06 -0.61 -7.65
N GLY A 78 -2.08 -1.02 -6.38
CA GLY A 78 -3.03 -0.52 -5.38
C GLY A 78 -4.47 -0.97 -5.65
N LEU A 79 -4.67 -2.12 -6.30
CA LEU A 79 -5.99 -2.66 -6.67
C LEU A 79 -6.54 -3.67 -5.66
N THR A 80 -5.82 -3.92 -4.57
CA THR A 80 -6.15 -4.87 -3.50
C THR A 80 -6.65 -4.13 -2.26
N GLY A 81 -7.62 -4.72 -1.56
CA GLY A 81 -8.16 -4.16 -0.31
C GLY A 81 -9.28 -3.13 -0.47
N ALA A 82 -9.54 -2.37 0.60
CA ALA A 82 -10.59 -1.36 0.66
C ALA A 82 -10.13 -0.04 0.02
N VAL A 83 -10.08 -0.01 -1.31
CA VAL A 83 -9.61 1.17 -2.07
C VAL A 83 -10.58 2.36 -1.98
N PRO A 84 -10.08 3.60 -1.80
CA PRO A 84 -10.92 4.81 -1.77
C PRO A 84 -11.75 4.97 -3.05
N LYS A 85 -12.94 5.59 -2.96
CA LYS A 85 -13.79 5.89 -4.15
C LYS A 85 -13.01 6.55 -5.29
N LEU A 86 -12.13 7.51 -4.99
CA LEU A 86 -11.29 8.17 -5.99
C LEU A 86 -10.39 7.21 -6.78
N MET A 87 -9.78 6.21 -6.11
CA MET A 87 -8.93 5.23 -6.79
C MET A 87 -9.73 4.23 -7.62
N ARG A 88 -11.05 4.14 -7.39
CA ARG A 88 -12.00 3.34 -8.17
C ARG A 88 -12.68 4.13 -9.29
N GLY A 89 -12.37 5.42 -9.46
CA GLY A 89 -13.05 6.28 -10.43
C GLY A 89 -14.52 6.60 -10.06
N VAL A 90 -14.89 6.44 -8.78
CA VAL A 90 -16.22 6.76 -8.27
C VAL A 90 -16.20 8.17 -7.67
N ALA A 91 -17.25 8.94 -7.92
CA ALA A 91 -17.42 10.26 -7.31
C ALA A 91 -17.38 10.15 -5.78
N LEU A 92 -16.71 11.12 -5.14
CA LEU A 92 -16.67 11.21 -3.67
C LEU A 92 -18.09 11.35 -3.12
#